data_AF-A0A932FJY7-F1
#
_entry.id   AF-A0A932FJY7-F1
#
_cell.length_a   1.000
_cell.length_b   1.000
_cell.length_c   1.000
_cell.angle_alpha   90.00
_cell.angle_beta   90.00
_cell.angle_gamma   90.00
#
_symmetry.space_group_name_H-M   'P 1'
#
loop_
_entity.id
_entity.type
_entity.pdbx_description
1 polymer ?
#
loop_
_entity_poly.entity_id
_entity_poly.type
_entity_poly.pdbx_seq_one_letter_code
_entity_poly.pdbx_strand_id
1 'polypeptide(L)'
;MIFAPARILAAFVALGALADGPSWTGTIAALADGTSEYSVGGTASMTAGGPRNAIVSISVAHGVPGQEYAWSLYRGACGDDTRAVAPTGSYSTLVGIEGGDASAIAEFNFAVPTSGAFHVSVATTGQNAGLVVGCANLELVQGK
;
A
#
# COMPACT_ATOMS: atom_id res chain seq x y z
N MET A 1 -26.97 28.49 -18.48
CA MET A 1 -26.98 27.53 -17.35
C MET A 1 -25.57 26.99 -17.22
N ILE A 2 -24.85 27.40 -16.19
CA ILE A 2 -23.44 27.02 -15.95
C ILE A 2 -23.46 26.02 -14.81
N PHE A 3 -23.21 24.75 -15.10
CA PHE A 3 -22.97 23.73 -14.07
C PHE A 3 -21.46 23.63 -13.84
N ALA A 4 -21.01 24.14 -12.70
CA ALA A 4 -19.67 23.86 -12.18
C ALA A 4 -19.69 22.48 -11.48
N PRO A 5 -18.76 21.56 -11.77
CA PRO A 5 -18.68 20.31 -11.01
C PRO A 5 -18.11 20.60 -9.62
N ALA A 6 -18.89 20.21 -8.61
CA ALA A 6 -18.52 20.24 -7.21
C ALA A 6 -17.22 19.47 -6.99
N ARG A 7 -16.20 20.15 -6.48
CA ARG A 7 -14.98 19.52 -5.97
C ARG A 7 -15.36 18.77 -4.69
N ILE A 8 -15.52 17.45 -4.80
CA ILE A 8 -15.59 16.57 -3.64
C ILE A 8 -14.19 16.56 -3.02
N LEU A 9 -14.03 17.32 -1.94
CA LEU A 9 -12.89 17.18 -1.04
C LEU A 9 -13.02 15.81 -0.36
N ALA A 10 -12.23 14.83 -0.82
CA ALA A 10 -12.01 13.62 -0.04
C ALA A 10 -11.43 14.05 1.31
N ALA A 11 -12.20 13.83 2.38
CA ALA A 11 -11.74 14.04 3.73
C ALA A 11 -10.67 12.99 4.04
N PHE A 12 -9.41 13.38 3.96
CA PHE A 12 -8.30 12.57 4.47
C PHE A 12 -8.42 12.52 5.99
N VAL A 13 -8.93 11.40 6.51
CA VAL A 13 -8.78 11.08 7.92
C VAL A 13 -7.33 10.66 8.12
N ALA A 14 -6.46 11.64 8.41
CA ALA A 14 -5.13 11.38 8.92
C ALA A 14 -5.25 10.88 10.37
N LEU A 15 -5.54 9.59 10.54
CA LEU A 15 -5.32 8.89 11.81
C LEU A 15 -3.83 8.55 11.91
N GLY A 16 -3.11 9.35 12.68
CA GLY A 16 -1.70 9.12 12.98
C GLY A 16 -1.26 9.94 14.19
N ALA A 17 -1.65 9.48 15.38
CA ALA A 17 -1.08 9.95 16.63
C ALA A 17 0.43 9.62 16.68
N LEU A 18 1.23 10.66 16.90
CA LEU A 18 2.65 10.70 17.32
C LEU A 18 3.37 9.35 17.39
N ALA A 19 3.89 8.87 16.25
CA ALA A 19 5.01 7.94 16.25
C ALA A 19 6.29 8.77 16.20
N ASP A 20 6.88 9.08 17.36
CA ASP A 20 8.23 9.65 17.45
C ASP A 20 9.25 8.56 17.05
N GLY A 21 9.39 8.33 15.75
CA GLY A 21 10.22 7.28 15.21
C GLY A 21 10.30 7.30 13.69
N PRO A 22 11.21 6.50 13.08
CA PRO A 22 11.31 6.39 11.63
C PRO A 22 9.96 5.94 11.07
N SER A 23 9.48 6.64 10.06
CA SER A 23 8.29 6.25 9.31
C SER A 23 8.61 6.23 7.83
N TRP A 24 7.96 5.37 7.08
CA TRP A 24 8.11 5.29 5.64
C TRP A 24 6.76 5.54 4.97
N THR A 25 6.76 6.22 3.84
CA THR A 25 5.55 6.46 3.05
C THR A 25 5.84 6.32 1.56
N GLY A 26 4.84 5.90 0.79
CA GLY A 26 4.93 5.79 -0.65
C GLY A 26 3.55 5.91 -1.30
N THR A 27 3.55 6.34 -2.55
CA THR A 27 2.35 6.37 -3.38
C THR A 27 2.34 5.12 -4.26
N ILE A 28 1.22 4.40 -4.26
CA ILE A 28 1.00 3.27 -5.15
C ILE A 28 0.69 3.83 -6.53
N ALA A 29 1.61 3.62 -7.45
CA ALA A 29 1.41 3.93 -8.85
C ALA A 29 0.85 2.69 -9.55
N ALA A 30 -0.19 2.93 -10.37
CA ALA A 30 -0.68 1.96 -11.34
C ALA A 30 0.46 1.54 -12.27
N LEU A 31 0.71 0.24 -12.39
CA LEU A 31 1.68 -0.26 -13.34
C LEU A 31 1.06 -0.29 -14.74
N ALA A 32 1.72 0.38 -15.69
CA ALA A 32 1.30 0.46 -17.08
C ALA A 32 1.74 -0.81 -17.84
N ASP A 33 1.24 -1.98 -17.44
CA ASP A 33 1.47 -3.23 -18.18
C ASP A 33 0.40 -3.49 -19.26
N GLY A 34 -0.54 -2.56 -19.43
CA GLY A 34 -1.58 -2.61 -20.46
C GLY A 34 -2.88 -3.29 -20.02
N THR A 35 -2.98 -3.80 -18.79
CA THR A 35 -4.25 -4.29 -18.21
C THR A 35 -4.89 -3.27 -17.28
N SER A 36 -5.30 -2.14 -17.86
CA SER A 36 -5.88 -1.00 -17.13
C SER A 36 -7.13 -1.32 -16.31
N GLU A 37 -7.74 -2.50 -16.50
CA GLU A 37 -8.91 -2.95 -15.75
C GLU A 37 -8.61 -3.22 -14.27
N TYR A 38 -7.39 -3.68 -13.95
CA TYR A 38 -7.01 -4.04 -12.58
C TYR A 38 -5.99 -3.10 -11.95
N SER A 39 -5.49 -2.13 -12.71
CA SER A 39 -4.53 -1.14 -12.22
C SER A 39 -5.09 -0.39 -11.01
N VAL A 40 -4.28 -0.27 -9.97
CA VAL A 40 -4.70 0.42 -8.75
C VAL A 40 -3.75 1.54 -8.37
N GLY A 41 -4.33 2.61 -7.81
CA GLY A 41 -3.59 3.68 -7.16
C GLY A 41 -3.69 3.58 -5.64
N GLY A 42 -3.05 4.49 -4.91
CA GLY A 42 -3.22 4.58 -3.46
C GLY A 42 -1.97 4.98 -2.70
N THR A 43 -1.87 4.57 -1.45
CA THR A 43 -0.75 4.89 -0.55
C THR A 43 -0.37 3.68 0.29
N ALA A 44 0.90 3.63 0.67
CA ALA A 44 1.41 2.66 1.63
C ALA A 44 2.31 3.37 2.64
N SER A 45 2.30 2.91 3.89
CA SER A 45 3.18 3.43 4.93
C SER A 45 3.68 2.33 5.85
N MET A 46 4.82 2.57 6.49
CA MET A 46 5.38 1.71 7.53
C MET A 46 5.75 2.56 8.74
N THR A 47 5.15 2.29 9.88
CA THR A 47 5.35 3.05 11.13
C THR A 47 5.62 2.11 12.30
N ALA A 48 6.08 2.66 13.42
CA ALA A 48 6.33 1.87 14.62
C ALA A 48 5.04 1.72 15.43
N GLY A 49 4.65 0.48 15.76
CA GLY A 49 3.67 0.17 16.81
C GLY A 49 4.32 -0.13 18.16
N GLY A 50 5.65 -0.22 18.19
CA GLY A 50 6.47 -0.40 19.39
C GLY A 50 7.95 -0.64 19.02
N PRO A 51 8.86 -0.82 19.99
CA PRO A 51 10.30 -0.93 19.74
C PRO A 51 10.71 -2.09 18.81
N ARG A 52 9.88 -3.12 18.68
CA ARG A 52 10.08 -4.29 17.80
C ARG A 52 8.80 -4.64 17.04
N ASN A 53 7.94 -3.66 16.82
CA ASN A 53 6.70 -3.85 16.10
C ASN A 53 6.62 -2.80 14.99
N ALA A 54 6.65 -3.28 13.75
CA ALA A 54 6.44 -2.47 12.56
C ALA A 54 5.02 -2.71 12.06
N ILE A 55 4.28 -1.63 11.85
CA ILE A 55 2.93 -1.63 11.29
C ILE A 55 3.05 -1.15 9.85
N VAL A 56 2.63 -1.97 8.89
CA VAL A 56 2.52 -1.57 7.49
C VAL A 56 1.06 -1.41 7.16
N SER A 57 0.69 -0.22 6.73
CA SER A 57 -0.65 0.12 6.29
C SER A 57 -0.65 0.35 4.79
N ILE A 58 -1.67 -0.16 4.12
CA ILE A 58 -1.88 0.05 2.70
C ILE A 58 -3.32 0.50 2.46
N SER A 59 -3.48 1.49 1.60
CA SER A 59 -4.76 1.96 1.09
C SER A 59 -4.69 1.96 -0.42
N VAL A 60 -5.63 1.27 -1.03
CA VAL A 60 -5.77 1.12 -2.47
C VAL A 60 -7.03 1.84 -2.91
N ALA A 61 -6.94 2.55 -4.02
CA ALA A 61 -8.04 3.26 -4.64
C ALA A 61 -8.20 2.84 -6.11
N HIS A 62 -9.42 2.98 -6.62
CA HIS A 62 -9.78 2.65 -8.00
C HIS A 62 -9.56 1.18 -8.38
N GLY A 63 -9.63 0.26 -7.43
CA GLY A 63 -9.68 -1.17 -7.70
C GLY A 63 -11.04 -1.60 -8.26
N VAL A 64 -11.14 -2.89 -8.58
CA VAL A 64 -12.40 -3.51 -9.01
C VAL A 64 -13.24 -3.85 -7.76
N PRO A 65 -14.48 -3.36 -7.64
CA PRO A 65 -15.35 -3.71 -6.52
C PRO A 65 -15.53 -5.23 -6.39
N GLY A 66 -15.39 -5.76 -5.17
CA GLY A 66 -15.49 -7.20 -4.90
C GLY A 66 -14.28 -8.03 -5.32
N GLN A 67 -13.29 -7.43 -6.00
CA GLN A 67 -12.04 -8.11 -6.31
C GLN A 67 -11.14 -8.17 -5.06
N GLU A 68 -10.50 -9.31 -4.88
CA GLU A 68 -9.45 -9.48 -3.88
C GLU A 68 -8.07 -9.20 -4.48
N TYR A 69 -7.25 -8.48 -3.72
CA TYR A 69 -5.86 -8.20 -4.04
C TYR A 69 -4.95 -8.72 -2.94
N ALA A 70 -3.86 -9.37 -3.34
CA ALA A 70 -2.75 -9.68 -2.46
C ALA A 70 -1.80 -8.49 -2.42
N TRP A 71 -1.16 -8.25 -1.28
CA TRP A 71 -0.08 -7.28 -1.19
C TRP A 71 1.05 -7.83 -0.35
N SER A 72 2.25 -7.31 -0.57
CA SER A 72 3.42 -7.71 0.18
C SER A 72 4.44 -6.59 0.28
N LEU A 73 5.17 -6.55 1.39
CA LEU A 73 6.30 -5.67 1.62
C LEU A 73 7.58 -6.38 1.16
N TYR A 74 8.40 -5.68 0.38
CA TYR A 74 9.66 -6.16 -0.15
C TYR A 74 10.81 -5.24 0.26
N ARG A 75 12.04 -5.76 0.23
CA ARG A 75 13.26 -4.94 0.24
C ARG A 75 13.62 -4.55 -1.20
N GLY A 76 14.24 -3.40 -1.39
CA GLY A 76 14.55 -2.87 -2.72
C GLY A 76 13.45 -1.97 -3.27
N ALA A 77 13.51 -1.69 -4.56
CA ALA A 77 12.58 -0.84 -5.29
C ALA A 77 11.58 -1.67 -6.12
N CYS A 78 10.50 -1.01 -6.52
CA CYS A 78 9.53 -1.56 -7.47
C CYS A 78 10.22 -2.11 -8.72
N GLY A 79 9.93 -3.37 -9.07
CA GLY A 79 10.51 -4.05 -10.21
C GLY A 79 11.79 -4.84 -9.92
N ASP A 80 12.34 -4.72 -8.70
CA ASP A 80 13.42 -5.60 -8.27
C ASP A 80 12.89 -7.02 -8.03
N ASP A 81 13.66 -8.05 -8.45
CA ASP A 81 13.37 -9.44 -8.13
C ASP A 81 13.89 -9.77 -6.72
N THR A 82 13.14 -9.30 -5.71
CA THR A 82 13.45 -9.54 -4.30
C THR A 82 12.39 -10.40 -3.64
N ARG A 83 12.77 -11.01 -2.52
CA ARG A 83 11.84 -11.78 -1.70
C ARG A 83 11.07 -10.84 -0.77
N ALA A 84 9.80 -11.15 -0.57
CA ALA A 84 8.98 -10.49 0.43
C ALA A 84 9.63 -10.59 1.82
N VAL A 85 9.44 -9.55 2.62
CA VAL A 85 9.98 -9.44 3.99
C VAL A 85 9.40 -10.53 4.91
N ALA A 86 8.17 -10.98 4.63
CA ALA A 86 7.49 -12.04 5.34
C ALA A 86 6.82 -13.03 4.36
N PRO A 87 6.43 -14.23 4.82
CA PRO A 87 5.61 -15.14 4.03
C PRO A 87 4.27 -14.53 3.63
N THR A 88 3.66 -15.03 2.54
CA THR A 88 2.38 -14.52 2.02
C THR A 88 1.23 -14.52 3.04
N GLY A 89 1.21 -15.47 3.99
CA GLY A 89 0.21 -15.52 5.06
C GLY A 89 0.37 -14.46 6.16
N SER A 90 1.43 -13.63 6.13
CA SER A 90 1.62 -12.52 7.05
C SER A 90 0.92 -11.23 6.61
N TYR A 91 0.36 -11.21 5.40
CA TYR A 91 -0.33 -10.05 4.83
C TYR A 91 -1.83 -10.31 4.79
N SER A 92 -2.61 -9.33 5.23
CA SER A 92 -4.07 -9.39 5.15
C SER A 92 -4.55 -9.16 3.72
N THR A 93 -5.59 -9.85 3.27
CA THR A 93 -6.13 -9.62 1.92
C THR A 93 -6.78 -8.25 1.81
N LEU A 94 -6.56 -7.55 0.70
CA LEU A 94 -7.31 -6.35 0.34
C LEU A 94 -8.57 -6.76 -0.40
N VAL A 95 -9.73 -6.31 0.07
CA VAL A 95 -11.02 -6.57 -0.59
C VAL A 95 -11.60 -5.24 -1.03
N GLY A 96 -11.77 -5.06 -2.35
CA GLY A 96 -12.40 -3.86 -2.92
C GLY A 96 -13.82 -3.70 -2.40
N ILE A 97 -14.11 -2.59 -1.72
CA ILE A 97 -15.48 -2.24 -1.30
C ILE A 97 -16.23 -1.53 -2.43
N GLU A 98 -17.47 -1.12 -2.19
CA GLU A 98 -18.24 -0.30 -3.13
C GLU A 98 -17.45 0.97 -3.48
N GLY A 99 -17.14 1.17 -4.77
CA GLY A 99 -16.26 2.24 -5.25
C GLY A 99 -14.83 1.80 -5.60
N GLY A 100 -14.44 0.58 -5.25
CA GLY A 100 -13.14 -0.01 -5.63
C GLY A 100 -12.00 0.27 -4.66
N ASP A 101 -12.26 0.99 -3.57
CA ASP A 101 -11.27 1.28 -2.55
C ASP A 101 -11.07 0.07 -1.62
N ALA A 102 -9.88 -0.09 -1.04
CA ALA A 102 -9.59 -1.14 -0.07
C ALA A 102 -8.48 -0.67 0.87
N SER A 103 -8.48 -1.14 2.11
CA SER A 103 -7.36 -0.89 3.03
C SER A 103 -7.04 -2.12 3.86
N ALA A 104 -5.77 -2.25 4.21
CA ALA A 104 -5.26 -3.39 4.96
C ALA A 104 -4.09 -2.97 5.85
N ILE A 105 -3.88 -3.73 6.92
CA ILE A 105 -2.78 -3.53 7.86
C ILE A 105 -2.12 -4.89 8.11
N ALA A 106 -0.80 -4.90 8.19
CA ALA A 106 -0.02 -6.03 8.67
C ALA A 106 0.96 -5.57 9.75
N GLU A 107 1.11 -6.39 10.78
CA GLU A 107 2.06 -6.16 11.86
C GLU A 107 3.22 -7.16 11.76
N PHE A 108 4.44 -6.66 11.96
CA PHE A 108 5.64 -7.46 11.90
C PHE A 108 6.45 -7.33 13.18
N ASN A 109 7.02 -8.45 13.63
CA ASN A 109 7.85 -8.52 14.83
C ASN A 109 9.31 -8.12 14.53
N PHE A 110 9.50 -6.93 13.94
CA PHE A 110 10.79 -6.28 13.78
C PHE A 110 10.68 -4.78 14.03
N ALA A 111 11.81 -4.13 14.36
CA ALA A 111 11.86 -2.68 14.53
C ALA A 111 11.83 -1.98 13.15
N VAL A 112 11.10 -0.87 13.04
CA VAL A 112 11.06 -0.09 11.79
C VAL A 112 12.48 0.31 11.36
N PRO A 113 12.90 -0.05 10.14
CA PRO A 113 14.23 0.29 9.64
C PRO A 113 14.45 1.80 9.58
N THR A 114 15.66 2.26 9.89
CA THR A 114 16.08 3.67 9.77
C THR A 114 16.82 3.96 8.46
N SER A 115 17.05 2.94 7.63
CA SER A 115 17.72 3.04 6.34
C SER A 115 17.36 1.84 5.46
N GLY A 116 17.68 1.93 4.18
CA GLY A 116 17.44 0.89 3.18
C GLY A 116 16.49 1.35 2.08
N ALA A 117 16.02 0.38 1.29
CA ALA A 117 14.99 0.57 0.29
C ALA A 117 13.91 -0.49 0.54
N PHE A 118 12.66 -0.06 0.48
CA PHE A 118 11.50 -0.91 0.67
C PHE A 118 10.44 -0.51 -0.33
N HIS A 119 9.63 -1.48 -0.75
CA HIS A 119 8.47 -1.18 -1.56
C HIS A 119 7.31 -2.11 -1.20
N VAL A 120 6.11 -1.67 -1.53
CA VAL A 120 4.89 -2.47 -1.42
C VAL A 120 4.39 -2.75 -2.83
N SER A 121 4.12 -4.02 -3.10
CA SER A 121 3.52 -4.45 -4.37
C SER A 121 2.12 -4.98 -4.10
N VAL A 122 1.19 -4.64 -5.00
CA VAL A 122 -0.19 -5.12 -5.01
C VAL A 122 -0.36 -6.00 -6.23
N ALA A 123 -0.90 -7.20 -6.04
CA ALA A 123 -1.13 -8.16 -7.10
C ALA A 123 -2.58 -8.65 -7.08
N THR A 124 -3.08 -9.04 -8.25
CA THR A 124 -4.40 -9.68 -8.35
C THR A 124 -4.36 -11.10 -7.77
N THR A 125 -5.54 -11.60 -7.45
CA THR A 125 -5.78 -12.96 -6.98
C THR A 125 -6.72 -13.70 -7.96
N GLY A 126 -7.05 -14.96 -7.67
CA GLY A 126 -7.99 -15.73 -8.48
C GLY A 126 -7.42 -16.09 -9.86
N GLN A 127 -8.17 -15.81 -10.93
CA GLN A 127 -7.82 -16.24 -12.29
C GLN A 127 -6.55 -15.56 -12.84
N ASN A 128 -6.24 -14.34 -12.38
CA ASN A 128 -5.06 -13.58 -12.81
C ASN A 128 -3.94 -13.57 -11.73
N ALA A 129 -4.01 -14.50 -10.77
CA ALA A 129 -3.16 -14.48 -9.58
C ALA A 129 -1.67 -14.24 -9.86
N GLY A 130 -1.09 -13.26 -9.16
CA GLY A 130 0.33 -12.93 -9.27
C GLY A 130 0.65 -11.80 -10.24
N LEU A 131 -0.32 -11.31 -11.02
CA LEU A 131 -0.15 -10.10 -11.83
C LEU A 131 -0.05 -8.88 -10.90
N VAL A 132 1.09 -8.17 -10.92
CA VAL A 132 1.32 -6.97 -10.12
C VAL A 132 0.64 -5.78 -10.79
N VAL A 133 -0.31 -5.16 -10.09
CA VAL A 133 -1.19 -4.11 -10.60
C VAL A 133 -0.95 -2.73 -9.99
N GLY A 134 -0.12 -2.67 -8.96
CA GLY A 134 0.31 -1.43 -8.34
C GLY A 134 1.58 -1.63 -7.53
N CYS A 135 2.41 -0.59 -7.48
CA CYS A 135 3.61 -0.62 -6.64
C CYS A 135 3.92 0.75 -6.04
N ALA A 136 4.43 0.77 -4.80
CA ALA A 136 4.88 1.95 -4.09
C ALA A 136 6.29 1.77 -3.58
N ASN A 137 7.24 2.56 -4.08
CA ASN A 137 8.53 2.75 -3.41
C ASN A 137 8.30 3.53 -2.11
N LEU A 138 8.80 3.00 -1.00
CA LEU A 138 8.68 3.65 0.29
C LEU A 138 9.89 4.54 0.54
N GLU A 139 9.61 5.80 0.86
CA GLU A 139 10.60 6.79 1.23
C GLU A 139 10.57 7.00 2.75
N LEU A 140 11.75 7.05 3.36
CA LEU A 140 11.90 7.32 4.78
C LEU A 140 11.51 8.78 5.05
N VAL A 141 10.46 8.98 5.82
CA VAL A 141 10.07 10.26 6.40
C VAL A 141 10.81 10.40 7.72
N GLN A 142 11.78 11.31 7.74
CA GLN A 142 12.48 11.68 8.97
C GLN A 142 11.45 12.29 9.93
N GLY A 143 11.25 11.66 11.10
CA GLY A 143 10.48 12.24 12.20
C GLY A 143 11.09 13.59 12.57
N LYS A 144 10.23 14.60 12.75
CA LYS A 144 10.64 15.95 13.14
C LYS A 144 11.14 15.99 14.58
#